data_AF-A0A2G2G2T7-F1
#
_entry.id   AF-A0A2G2G2T7-F1
#
_cell.length_a   1.000
_cell.length_b   1.000
_cell.length_c   1.000
_cell.angle_alpha   90.00
_cell.angle_beta   90.00
_cell.angle_gamma   90.00
#
_symmetry.space_group_name_H-M   'P 1'
#
loop_
_entity.id
_entity.type
_entity.pdbx_description
1 polymer ?
#
loop_
_entity_poly.entity_id
_entity_poly.type
_entity_poly.pdbx_seq_one_letter_code
_entity_poly.pdbx_strand_id
1 'polypeptide(L)'
;MNKIILLFLILFFTSCSSKKPGIEVERDLWPYELYEKFNLRTIVSSYSSPLRYFCLSYPKDFFRPDQLYMPNTQSIIIKNKTRYLSFELISRDEVIVIDIVEGSYKARHLYKFYYNEEFDDYRTDMFFIKQKEDCVEFIIPSDENVSK
;
A
#
# COMPACT_ATOMS: atom_id res chain seq x y z
N MET A 1 -60.83 -21.18 27.93
CA MET A 1 -60.57 -21.80 26.60
C MET A 1 -60.42 -20.68 25.59
N ASN A 2 -59.57 -20.88 24.57
CA ASN A 2 -59.10 -19.96 23.52
C ASN A 2 -57.76 -19.28 23.78
N LYS A 3 -56.74 -20.08 23.46
CA LYS A 3 -55.37 -19.74 23.09
C LYS A 3 -55.38 -18.88 21.81
N ILE A 4 -55.06 -17.60 21.92
CA ILE A 4 -54.38 -16.83 20.86
C ILE A 4 -53.41 -15.92 21.63
N ILE A 5 -52.29 -16.46 22.13
CA ILE A 5 -51.03 -16.53 21.40
C ILE A 5 -50.63 -15.09 21.00
N LEU A 6 -49.97 -14.36 21.90
CA LEU A 6 -48.50 -14.42 22.00
C LEU A 6 -47.85 -14.08 20.65
N LEU A 7 -48.07 -12.87 20.11
CA LEU A 7 -47.30 -12.40 18.96
C LEU A 7 -47.18 -10.87 18.87
N PHE A 8 -47.10 -10.19 20.02
CA PHE A 8 -46.82 -8.75 20.09
C PHE A 8 -45.59 -8.44 20.98
N LEU A 9 -44.64 -9.39 21.04
CA LEU A 9 -43.39 -9.27 21.80
C LEU A 9 -42.13 -9.54 20.95
N ILE A 10 -42.24 -9.41 19.62
CA ILE A 10 -41.12 -9.56 18.69
C ILE A 10 -41.22 -8.44 17.63
N LEU A 11 -41.17 -7.20 18.08
CA LEU A 11 -40.96 -6.06 17.21
C LEU A 11 -39.72 -5.32 17.72
N PHE A 12 -38.63 -5.58 17.01
CA PHE A 12 -37.45 -4.73 16.90
C PHE A 12 -36.46 -4.69 18.07
N PHE A 13 -36.06 -5.88 18.55
CA PHE A 13 -34.61 -6.14 18.74
C PHE A 13 -34.00 -6.50 17.37
N THR A 14 -34.08 -5.60 16.38
CA THR A 14 -33.12 -5.64 15.27
C THR A 14 -31.89 -4.95 15.81
N SER A 15 -31.03 -5.79 16.37
CA SER A 15 -29.61 -5.63 16.54
C SER A 15 -29.08 -4.33 15.96
N CYS A 16 -28.54 -3.48 16.84
CA CYS A 16 -27.38 -2.67 16.47
C CYS A 16 -26.38 -3.62 15.80
N SER A 17 -26.46 -3.74 14.47
CA SER A 17 -25.35 -4.26 13.71
C SER A 17 -24.33 -3.12 13.76
N SER A 18 -23.48 -3.17 14.78
CA SER A 18 -22.18 -2.53 14.73
C SER A 18 -21.42 -3.18 13.59
N LYS A 19 -21.75 -2.84 12.35
CA LYS A 19 -20.81 -2.97 11.25
C LYS A 19 -19.70 -1.97 11.54
N LYS A 20 -18.72 -2.44 12.29
CA LYS A 20 -17.36 -1.93 12.34
C LYS A 20 -16.46 -3.02 11.73
N PRO A 21 -15.37 -2.59 11.09
CA PRO A 21 -15.22 -2.53 9.64
C PRO A 21 -14.50 -3.78 9.11
N GLY A 22 -14.76 -4.10 7.85
CA GLY A 22 -13.92 -5.00 7.06
C GLY A 22 -13.96 -6.45 7.52
N ILE A 23 -14.19 -7.35 6.60
CA ILE A 23 -13.61 -8.68 6.76
C ILE A 23 -12.11 -8.41 6.80
N GLU A 24 -11.43 -8.65 7.92
CA GLU A 24 -9.99 -8.85 7.91
C GLU A 24 -9.78 -10.04 6.99
N VAL A 25 -9.51 -9.77 5.71
CA VAL A 25 -9.12 -10.82 4.79
C VAL A 25 -7.82 -11.34 5.36
N GLU A 26 -7.86 -12.55 5.89
CA GLU A 26 -6.69 -13.35 6.29
C GLU A 26 -5.88 -13.68 5.02
N ARG A 27 -5.27 -12.66 4.45
CA ARG A 27 -4.29 -12.79 3.38
C ARG A 27 -2.94 -12.72 4.03
N ASP A 28 -2.23 -13.84 3.99
CA ASP A 28 -0.78 -13.83 4.17
C ASP A 28 -0.20 -12.93 3.08
N LEU A 29 0.17 -11.70 3.47
CA LEU A 29 0.77 -10.74 2.56
C LEU A 29 2.13 -11.25 2.11
N TRP A 30 2.26 -11.53 0.82
CA TRP A 30 3.56 -11.87 0.26
C TRP A 30 4.33 -10.56 0.03
N PRO A 31 5.59 -10.38 0.52
CA PRO A 31 6.30 -9.10 0.38
C PRO A 31 6.42 -8.59 -1.06
N TYR A 32 6.40 -9.49 -2.05
CA TYR A 32 6.36 -9.10 -3.46
C TYR A 32 5.13 -8.26 -3.83
N GLU A 33 3.99 -8.44 -3.14
CA GLU A 33 2.81 -7.58 -3.33
C GLU A 33 3.09 -6.12 -2.96
N LEU A 34 4.05 -5.83 -2.08
CA LEU A 34 4.44 -4.46 -1.78
C LEU A 34 5.18 -3.81 -2.95
N TYR A 35 5.96 -4.58 -3.72
CA TYR A 35 6.56 -4.09 -4.96
C TYR A 35 5.49 -3.79 -6.02
N GLU A 36 4.48 -4.65 -6.13
CA GLU A 36 3.44 -4.56 -7.14
C GLU A 36 2.37 -3.51 -6.83
N LYS A 37 2.01 -3.35 -5.55
CA LYS A 37 0.76 -2.69 -5.14
C LYS A 37 0.93 -1.67 -4.01
N PHE A 38 2.12 -1.45 -3.47
CA PHE A 38 2.27 -0.43 -2.41
C PHE A 38 2.27 0.99 -2.98
N ASN A 39 1.31 1.81 -2.56
CA ASN A 39 1.17 3.18 -3.02
C ASN A 39 2.10 4.11 -2.24
N LEU A 40 3.25 4.44 -2.86
CA LEU A 40 4.28 5.30 -2.28
C LEU A 40 3.80 6.73 -2.02
N ARG A 41 2.65 7.18 -2.57
CA ARG A 41 2.08 8.49 -2.20
C ARG A 41 1.64 8.57 -0.75
N THR A 42 1.49 7.42 -0.09
CA THR A 42 1.01 7.38 1.29
C THR A 42 2.17 7.40 2.29
N ILE A 43 3.42 7.62 1.87
CA ILE A 43 4.58 7.70 2.78
C ILE A 43 5.28 9.06 2.72
N VAL A 44 5.94 9.44 3.82
CA VAL A 44 6.60 10.75 4.00
C VAL A 44 7.72 10.96 2.99
N SER A 45 8.52 9.93 2.70
CA SER A 45 9.69 10.07 1.81
C SER A 45 9.30 10.45 0.39
N SER A 46 8.07 10.19 -0.04
CA SER A 46 7.59 10.61 -1.37
C SER A 46 7.51 12.14 -1.53
N TYR A 47 7.53 12.89 -0.43
CA TYR A 47 7.41 14.35 -0.43
C TYR A 47 8.74 15.11 -0.49
N SER A 48 9.88 14.46 -0.20
CA SER A 48 11.17 15.16 -0.12
C SER A 48 11.83 15.49 -1.47
N SER A 49 11.24 15.06 -2.60
CA SER A 49 11.62 15.32 -4.02
C SER A 49 13.09 15.07 -4.41
N PRO A 50 13.32 14.25 -5.46
CA PRO A 50 13.24 14.72 -6.85
C PRO A 50 12.12 14.02 -7.64
N LEU A 51 11.14 13.49 -6.93
CA LEU A 51 9.98 12.83 -7.47
C LEU A 51 9.08 13.87 -8.18
N ARG A 52 9.36 14.14 -9.46
CA ARG A 52 8.46 14.83 -10.39
C ARG A 52 7.11 14.10 -10.41
N TYR A 53 6.13 14.66 -9.69
CA TYR A 53 4.68 14.44 -9.79
C TYR A 53 4.22 12.98 -10.05
N PHE A 54 3.94 12.23 -8.98
CA PHE A 54 3.48 10.83 -9.09
C PHE A 54 1.98 10.76 -8.85
N CYS A 55 1.23 10.33 -9.86
CA CYS A 55 -0.23 10.26 -9.81
C CYS A 55 -0.72 9.00 -9.13
N LEU A 56 0.04 7.93 -9.27
CA LEU A 56 0.03 6.69 -8.53
C LEU A 56 1.49 6.21 -8.61
N SER A 57 2.12 5.91 -7.49
CA SER A 57 3.53 5.50 -7.47
C SER A 57 3.65 4.14 -6.83
N TYR A 58 3.75 3.11 -7.65
CA TYR A 58 4.11 1.78 -7.20
C TYR A 58 5.62 1.58 -7.40
N PRO A 59 6.30 0.79 -6.55
CA PRO A 59 7.70 0.50 -6.77
C PRO A 59 8.00 -0.06 -8.17
N LYS A 60 7.13 -0.92 -8.71
CA LYS A 60 7.28 -1.48 -10.07
C LYS A 60 7.36 -0.46 -11.20
N ASP A 61 6.83 0.75 -11.01
CA ASP A 61 6.83 1.78 -12.05
C ASP A 61 8.21 2.46 -12.19
N PHE A 62 9.14 2.23 -11.24
CA PHE A 62 10.49 2.84 -11.25
C PHE A 62 11.61 1.83 -11.13
N PHE A 63 11.29 0.61 -10.72
CA PHE A 63 12.24 -0.46 -10.50
C PHE A 63 11.90 -1.67 -11.35
N ARG A 64 12.91 -2.22 -12.00
CA ARG A 64 12.76 -3.43 -12.80
C ARG A 64 12.77 -4.69 -11.91
N PRO A 65 12.19 -5.80 -12.37
CA PRO A 65 12.20 -7.06 -11.62
C PRO A 65 13.59 -7.62 -11.30
N ASP A 66 14.64 -7.28 -12.06
CA ASP A 66 16.04 -7.68 -11.78
C ASP A 66 16.69 -6.86 -10.66
N GLN A 67 16.01 -5.84 -10.15
CA GLN A 67 16.51 -4.90 -9.12
C GLN A 67 15.97 -5.22 -7.72
N LEU A 68 15.20 -6.29 -7.56
CA LEU A 68 14.62 -6.67 -6.28
C LEU A 68 15.11 -8.04 -5.81
N TYR A 69 15.14 -8.22 -4.48
CA TYR A 69 15.37 -9.51 -3.84
C TYR A 69 14.62 -9.58 -2.51
N MET A 70 14.25 -10.79 -2.09
CA MET A 70 13.55 -11.06 -0.84
C MET A 70 14.50 -11.80 0.10
N PRO A 71 15.10 -11.14 1.11
CA PRO A 71 16.03 -11.80 2.03
C PRO A 71 15.34 -12.81 2.96
N ASN A 72 14.02 -12.69 3.14
CA ASN A 72 13.19 -13.59 3.95
C ASN A 72 11.71 -13.43 3.51
N THR A 73 10.79 -14.13 4.19
CA THR A 73 9.34 -14.11 3.89
C THR A 73 8.61 -12.84 4.33
N GLN A 74 9.30 -11.92 5.00
CA GLN A 74 8.74 -10.69 5.57
C GLN A 74 9.34 -9.43 4.93
N SER A 75 10.25 -9.56 3.98
CA SER A 75 10.98 -8.41 3.46
C SER A 75 11.18 -8.48 1.97
N ILE A 76 11.09 -7.31 1.34
CA ILE A 76 11.52 -7.10 -0.04
C ILE A 76 12.43 -5.88 -0.09
N ILE A 77 13.56 -6.04 -0.76
CA ILE A 77 14.54 -4.98 -0.97
C ILE A 77 14.61 -4.73 -2.46
N ILE A 78 14.56 -3.46 -2.85
CA ILE A 78 14.56 -2.99 -4.23
C ILE A 78 15.66 -1.95 -4.34
N LYS A 79 16.65 -2.18 -5.19
CA LYS A 79 17.85 -1.35 -5.27
C LYS A 79 18.32 -1.18 -6.71
N ASN A 80 18.53 0.08 -7.09
CA ASN A 80 19.27 0.43 -8.30
C ASN A 80 20.51 1.26 -7.94
N LYS A 81 21.14 1.90 -8.93
CA LYS A 81 22.36 2.71 -8.71
C LYS A 81 22.12 3.88 -7.76
N THR A 82 20.95 4.51 -7.80
CA THR A 82 20.68 5.79 -7.13
C THR A 82 19.70 5.69 -5.98
N ARG A 83 18.98 4.57 -5.82
CA ARG A 83 17.93 4.40 -4.82
C ARG A 83 17.93 3.01 -4.21
N TYR A 84 17.72 2.97 -2.90
CA TYR A 84 17.44 1.79 -2.11
C TYR A 84 16.09 1.96 -1.44
N LEU A 85 15.18 1.03 -1.69
CA LEU A 85 13.85 0.96 -1.09
C LEU A 85 13.69 -0.42 -0.44
N SER A 86 13.34 -0.47 0.83
CA SER A 86 13.07 -1.71 1.55
C SER A 86 11.71 -1.63 2.23
N PHE A 87 11.00 -2.74 2.22
CA PHE A 87 9.81 -2.97 3.00
C PHE A 87 10.05 -4.16 3.93
N GLU A 88 9.80 -3.98 5.23
CA GLU A 88 9.92 -5.02 6.24
C GLU A 88 8.58 -5.14 6.97
N LEU A 89 7.88 -6.25 6.79
CA LEU A 89 6.63 -6.58 7.49
C LEU A 89 6.93 -6.93 8.94
N ILE A 90 6.36 -6.16 9.86
CA ILE A 90 6.52 -6.35 11.31
C ILE A 90 5.32 -7.09 11.87
N SER A 91 4.14 -6.79 11.35
CA SER A 91 2.87 -7.46 11.66
C SER A 91 2.03 -7.55 10.38
N ARG A 92 0.75 -7.92 10.52
CA ARG A 92 -0.21 -7.94 9.41
C ARG A 92 -0.53 -6.55 8.86
N ASP A 93 -0.49 -5.55 9.73
CA ASP A 93 -0.93 -4.19 9.46
C ASP A 93 0.19 -3.16 9.65
N GLU A 94 1.42 -3.61 9.95
CA GLU A 94 2.58 -2.75 10.15
C GLU A 94 3.76 -3.10 9.24
N VAL A 95 4.30 -2.07 8.59
CA VAL A 95 5.45 -2.17 7.68
C VAL A 95 6.48 -1.09 7.99
N ILE A 96 7.75 -1.46 8.12
CA ILE A 96 8.85 -0.51 8.07
C ILE A 96 9.21 -0.26 6.61
N VAL A 97 9.23 1.02 6.23
CA VAL A 97 9.72 1.47 4.93
C VAL A 97 11.03 2.21 5.11
N ILE A 98 12.07 1.74 4.41
CA ILE A 98 13.37 2.41 4.33
C ILE A 98 13.55 2.91 2.91
N ASP A 99 13.75 4.21 2.75
CA ASP A 99 13.93 4.84 1.45
C ASP A 99 15.18 5.74 1.47
N ILE A 100 16.15 5.40 0.64
CA ILE A 100 17.43 6.08 0.54
C ILE A 100 17.64 6.45 -0.91
N VAL A 101 17.76 7.75 -1.17
CA VAL A 101 18.15 8.29 -2.47
C VAL A 101 19.56 8.86 -2.33
N GLU A 102 20.50 8.29 -3.09
CA GLU A 102 21.90 8.66 -3.05
C GLU A 102 22.07 10.17 -3.32
N GLY A 103 22.81 10.85 -2.45
CA GLY A 103 23.04 12.29 -2.53
C GLY A 103 21.83 13.18 -2.21
N SER A 104 20.70 12.62 -1.75
CA SER A 104 19.48 13.37 -1.45
C SER A 104 19.00 13.18 -0.01
N TYR A 105 18.37 12.03 0.31
CA TYR A 105 17.81 11.79 1.63
C TYR A 105 17.89 10.33 2.06
N LYS A 106 17.71 10.13 3.36
CA LYS A 106 17.55 8.82 4.00
C LYS A 106 16.38 8.89 4.98
N ALA A 107 15.37 8.06 4.73
CA ALA A 107 14.16 7.97 5.54
C ALA A 107 13.94 6.54 6.04
N ARG A 108 13.46 6.40 7.28
CA ARG A 108 13.01 5.13 7.86
C ARG A 108 11.78 5.42 8.71
N HIS A 109 10.67 4.78 8.39
CA HIS A 109 9.41 4.99 9.07
C HIS A 109 8.66 3.67 9.25
N LEU A 110 8.01 3.53 10.40
CA LEU A 110 7.02 2.49 10.65
C LEU A 110 5.65 3.06 10.24
N TYR A 111 4.93 2.32 9.42
CA TYR A 111 3.59 2.67 8.95
C TYR A 111 2.61 1.60 9.38
N LYS A 112 1.41 2.04 9.80
CA LYS A 112 0.24 1.20 9.66
C LYS A 112 -0.25 1.27 8.23
N PHE A 113 -0.61 0.13 7.66
CA PHE A 113 -1.07 0.05 6.28
C PHE A 113 -2.25 -0.89 6.16
N TYR A 114 -3.04 -0.65 5.12
CA TYR A 114 -4.24 -1.40 4.82
C TYR A 114 -4.34 -1.61 3.32
N TYR A 115 -5.07 -2.66 2.93
CA TYR A 115 -5.42 -2.88 1.54
C TYR A 115 -6.68 -2.08 1.20
N ASN A 116 -6.62 -1.28 0.14
CA ASN A 116 -7.73 -0.52 -0.39
C ASN A 116 -8.35 -1.28 -1.57
N GLU A 117 -9.56 -1.80 -1.37
CA GLU A 117 -10.28 -2.60 -2.39
C GLU A 117 -10.70 -1.79 -3.62
N GLU A 118 -10.98 -0.49 -3.46
CA GLU A 118 -11.43 0.39 -4.56
C GLU A 118 -10.31 0.59 -5.59
N PHE A 119 -9.07 0.67 -5.13
CA PHE A 119 -7.91 0.95 -5.97
C PHE A 119 -6.98 -0.26 -6.16
N ASP A 120 -7.31 -1.42 -5.58
CA ASP A 120 -6.48 -2.62 -5.60
C ASP A 120 -5.01 -2.35 -5.18
N ASP A 121 -4.82 -1.56 -4.12
CA ASP A 121 -3.49 -1.16 -3.66
C ASP A 121 -3.33 -1.17 -2.12
N TYR A 122 -2.08 -1.21 -1.65
CA TYR A 122 -1.74 -1.03 -0.25
C TYR A 122 -1.44 0.44 0.05
N ARG A 123 -2.05 0.97 1.11
CA ARG A 123 -1.94 2.38 1.53
C ARG A 123 -1.61 2.46 2.99
N THR A 124 -0.84 3.48 3.39
CA THR A 124 -0.68 3.79 4.81
C THR A 124 -1.80 4.69 5.31
N ASP A 125 -2.00 4.69 6.63
CA ASP A 125 -2.94 5.58 7.33
C ASP A 125 -2.40 7.01 7.55
N MET A 126 -1.14 7.27 7.21
CA MET A 126 -0.51 8.57 7.48
C MET A 126 -1.04 9.70 6.60
N PHE A 127 -1.41 9.43 5.34
CA PHE A 127 -1.77 10.50 4.40
C PHE A 127 -2.92 10.13 3.46
N PHE A 128 -3.94 10.99 3.43
CA PHE A 128 -4.91 11.05 2.34
C PHE A 128 -4.52 12.18 1.38
N ILE A 129 -3.78 11.86 0.32
CA ILE A 129 -3.50 12.85 -0.73
C ILE A 129 -4.55 12.74 -1.82
N LYS A 130 -5.46 13.71 -1.89
CA LYS A 130 -6.33 13.85 -3.07
C LYS A 130 -5.44 14.05 -4.31
N GLN A 131 -5.64 13.25 -5.34
CA GLN A 131 -4.92 13.38 -6.60
C GLN A 131 -5.08 14.82 -7.12
N LYS A 132 -3.97 15.51 -7.43
CA LYS A 132 -4.03 16.79 -8.14
C LYS A 132 -4.45 16.52 -9.58
N GLU A 133 -5.30 17.38 -10.13
CA GLU A 133 -5.84 17.25 -11.50
C GLU A 133 -4.72 17.28 -12.56
N ASP A 134 -3.67 18.07 -12.36
CA ASP A 134 -2.56 18.26 -13.32
C ASP A 134 -1.44 17.21 -13.19
N CYS A 135 -1.78 16.02 -12.73
CA CYS A 135 -0.78 15.00 -12.51
C CYS A 135 -0.44 14.26 -13.81
N VAL A 136 0.86 14.14 -14.14
CA VAL A 136 1.35 13.49 -15.36
C VAL A 136 1.97 12.14 -15.02
N GLU A 137 1.56 11.09 -15.74
CA GLU A 137 2.13 9.74 -15.60
C GLU A 137 3.63 9.73 -15.94
N PHE A 138 4.43 9.05 -15.12
CA PHE A 138 5.85 8.86 -15.42
C PHE A 138 6.01 7.74 -16.44
N ILE A 139 6.39 8.11 -17.66
CA ILE A 139 6.73 7.15 -18.70
C ILE A 139 8.21 6.78 -18.51
N ILE A 140 8.50 5.52 -18.18
CA ILE A 140 9.87 5.00 -18.20
C ILE A 140 10.37 5.14 -19.65
N PRO A 141 11.46 5.89 -19.92
CA PRO A 141 12.07 5.88 -21.24
C PRO A 141 12.44 4.43 -21.57
N SER A 142 11.88 3.88 -22.64
CA SER A 142 12.38 2.62 -23.19
C SER A 142 13.85 2.83 -23.53
N ASP A 143 14.76 2.05 -22.95
CA ASP A 143 16.16 2.07 -23.34
C ASP A 143 16.26 1.77 -24.84
N GLU A 144 16.48 2.80 -25.68
CA GLU A 144 16.76 2.65 -27.13
C GLU A 144 18.04 1.84 -27.40
N ASN A 145 18.80 1.49 -26.36
CA ASN A 145 20.02 0.70 -26.43
C ASN A 145 19.83 -0.81 -26.21
N VAL A 146 18.60 -1.32 -26.12
CA VAL A 146 18.37 -2.78 -26.27
C VAL A 146 18.01 -3.08 -27.72
N SER A 147 18.98 -2.84 -28.60
CA SER A 147 19.00 -3.40 -29.95
C SER A 147 19.93 -4.60 -29.97
N LYS A 148 19.30 -5.79 -30.09
CA LYS A 148 19.83 -7.12 -30.47
C LYS A 148 20.51 -7.97 -29.41
#